data_AF-A0A1J4WIC3-F1
#
_entry.id   AF-A0A1J4WIC3-F1
#
_cell.length_a   1.000
_cell.length_b   1.000
_cell.length_c   1.000
_cell.angle_alpha   90.00
_cell.angle_beta   90.00
_cell.angle_gamma   90.00
#
_symmetry.space_group_name_H-M   'P 1'
#
loop_
_entity.id
_entity.type
_entity.pdbx_description
1 polymer ?
#
loop_
_entity_poly.entity_id
_entity_poly.type
_entity_poly.pdbx_seq_one_letter_code
_entity_poly.pdbx_strand_id
1 'polypeptide(L)'
;MYNNSKDGVTLYNLKEKADQLAKSDRWEPYEYLDTCMKLQFFPAQFTLCQKLVKRAYTVLKRDNGADFETYRLLYDAGIEFLMKDPKNGDSEVVEFAFKKMKETKYKRKHMRIIFESWCELKKFRCLAKRLP
;
A
#
# COMPACT_ATOMS: atom_id res chain seq x y z
N MET A 1 -18.67 7.64 24.77
CA MET A 1 -17.43 7.09 25.34
C MET A 1 -16.91 6.03 24.39
N TYR A 2 -15.87 6.33 23.61
CA TYR A 2 -15.24 5.33 22.73
C TYR A 2 -14.00 4.77 23.45
N ASN A 3 -14.16 3.59 24.03
CA ASN A 3 -13.08 2.85 24.68
C ASN A 3 -12.54 1.75 23.74
N ASN A 4 -11.25 1.49 23.94
CA ASN A 4 -10.43 0.34 23.53
C ASN A 4 -9.71 0.42 22.17
N SER A 5 -8.43 0.78 22.23
CA SER A 5 -7.40 0.07 21.46
C SER A 5 -6.15 -0.10 22.33
N LYS A 6 -5.61 -1.32 22.36
CA LYS A 6 -4.50 -1.78 23.21
C LYS A 6 -3.14 -1.09 22.95
N ASP A 7 -3.09 -0.10 22.07
CA ASP A 7 -1.86 0.58 21.65
C ASP A 7 -1.86 2.10 21.91
N GLY A 8 -2.90 2.66 22.56
CA GLY A 8 -2.95 4.10 22.87
C GLY A 8 -2.95 5.05 21.66
N VAL A 9 -3.06 4.51 20.44
CA VAL A 9 -3.14 5.32 19.21
C VAL A 9 -4.57 5.82 19.03
N THR A 10 -4.77 7.10 19.30
CA THR A 10 -6.01 7.80 18.95
C THR A 10 -6.02 8.15 17.45
N LEU A 11 -7.20 8.24 16.84
CA LEU A 11 -7.34 8.67 15.43
C LEU A 11 -6.64 10.02 15.16
N TYR A 12 -6.71 10.93 16.12
CA TYR A 12 -6.05 12.24 16.04
C TYR A 12 -4.53 12.08 15.89
N ASN A 13 -3.89 11.29 16.76
CA ASN A 13 -2.45 11.03 16.71
C ASN A 13 -2.04 10.33 15.41
N LEU A 14 -2.88 9.41 14.91
CA LEU A 14 -2.62 8.69 13.67
C LEU A 14 -2.67 9.60 12.45
N LYS A 15 -3.64 10.53 12.40
CA LYS A 15 -3.75 11.53 11.33
C LYS A 15 -2.55 12.48 11.35
N GLU A 16 -2.17 12.98 12.52
CA GLU A 16 -1.02 13.87 12.65
C GLU A 16 0.27 13.20 12.16
N LYS A 17 0.50 11.94 12.55
CA LYS A 17 1.63 11.14 12.04
C LYS A 17 1.57 11.02 10.51
N ALA A 18 0.42 10.71 9.95
CA ALA A 18 0.24 10.59 8.51
C ALA A 18 0.51 11.90 7.76
N ASP A 19 0.08 13.04 8.31
CA ASP A 19 0.35 14.37 7.76
C ASP A 19 1.85 14.72 7.82
N GLN A 20 2.57 14.30 8.87
CA GLN A 20 4.02 14.45 8.96
C GLN A 20 4.76 13.59 7.93
N LEU A 21 4.37 12.31 7.81
CA LEU A 21 4.93 11.38 6.83
C LEU A 21 4.72 11.90 5.40
N ALA A 22 3.54 12.39 5.06
CA ALA A 22 3.22 12.87 3.71
C ALA A 22 4.13 14.04 3.23
N LYS A 23 4.75 14.78 4.16
CA LYS A 23 5.59 15.96 3.89
C LYS A 23 7.08 15.65 3.68
N SER A 24 7.54 14.42 3.92
CA SER A 24 8.97 14.07 3.90
C SER A 24 9.22 12.73 3.19
N ASP A 25 10.34 12.61 2.49
CA ASP A 25 10.86 11.36 1.89
C ASP A 25 11.92 10.66 2.77
N ARG A 26 12.17 11.16 3.99
CA ARG A 26 13.25 10.66 4.86
C ARG A 26 12.88 9.44 5.70
N TRP A 27 11.63 8.99 5.62
CA TRP A 27 11.14 7.89 6.45
C TRP A 27 11.31 6.56 5.74
N GLU A 28 11.26 5.47 6.51
CA GLU A 28 11.32 4.14 5.93
C GLU A 28 10.02 3.84 5.15
N PRO A 29 10.08 3.18 3.98
CA PRO A 29 8.90 2.84 3.18
C PRO A 29 7.78 2.15 3.98
N TYR A 30 8.14 1.27 4.91
CA TYR A 30 7.18 0.55 5.75
C TYR A 30 6.37 1.51 6.63
N GLU A 31 6.93 2.64 7.08
CA GLU A 31 6.24 3.56 7.98
C GLU A 31 5.07 4.27 7.30
N TYR A 32 5.25 4.65 6.03
CA TYR A 32 4.17 5.18 5.21
C TYR A 32 3.05 4.14 5.04
N LEU A 33 3.43 2.90 4.73
CA LEU A 33 2.49 1.82 4.44
C LEU A 33 1.74 1.36 5.68
N ASP A 34 2.43 1.12 6.80
CA ASP A 34 1.81 0.77 8.09
C ASP A 34 0.84 1.85 8.56
N THR A 35 1.23 3.12 8.44
CA THR A 35 0.34 4.24 8.78
C THR A 35 -0.87 4.30 7.85
N CYS A 36 -0.68 4.08 6.55
CA CYS A 36 -1.78 3.98 5.57
C CYS A 36 -2.74 2.84 5.91
N MET A 37 -2.23 1.65 6.26
CA MET A 37 -3.05 0.49 6.63
C MET A 37 -3.85 0.73 7.91
N LYS A 38 -3.34 1.52 8.85
CA LYS A 38 -4.11 1.91 10.05
C LYS A 38 -5.18 2.95 9.71
N LEU A 39 -4.92 3.83 8.74
CA LEU A 39 -5.86 4.85 8.30
C LEU A 39 -6.97 4.33 7.37
N GLN A 40 -6.79 3.17 6.74
CA GLN A 40 -7.75 2.62 5.75
C GLN A 40 -9.17 2.44 6.32
N PHE A 41 -9.30 2.26 7.64
CA PHE A 41 -10.59 2.14 8.34
C PHE A 41 -11.36 3.46 8.45
N PHE A 42 -10.78 4.58 8.03
CA PHE A 42 -11.36 5.91 8.08
C PHE A 42 -11.53 6.45 6.65
N PRO A 43 -12.72 6.31 6.02
CA PRO A 43 -12.94 6.70 4.63
C PRO A 43 -12.57 8.15 4.31
N ALA A 44 -12.74 9.07 5.28
CA ALA A 44 -12.36 10.47 5.16
C ALA A 44 -10.85 10.70 4.97
N GLN A 45 -10.00 9.70 5.26
CA GLN A 45 -8.54 9.77 5.13
C GLN A 45 -8.02 9.10 3.85
N PHE A 46 -8.90 8.65 2.95
CA PHE A 46 -8.53 7.96 1.72
C PHE A 46 -7.47 8.72 0.88
N THR A 47 -7.65 10.03 0.69
CA THR A 47 -6.67 10.85 -0.06
C THR A 47 -5.31 10.93 0.63
N LEU A 48 -5.28 10.91 1.96
CA LEU A 48 -4.03 10.92 2.74
C LEU A 48 -3.31 9.57 2.61
N CYS A 49 -4.06 8.46 2.70
CA CYS A 49 -3.57 7.11 2.42
C CYS A 49 -2.95 7.00 1.01
N GLN A 50 -3.62 7.55 -0.02
CA GLN A 50 -3.08 7.58 -1.39
C GLN A 50 -1.74 8.34 -1.47
N LYS A 51 -1.62 9.47 -0.78
CA LYS A 51 -0.35 10.23 -0.73
C LYS A 51 0.76 9.43 -0.07
N LEU A 52 0.46 8.72 1.03
CA LEU A 52 1.44 7.87 1.73
C LEU A 52 1.94 6.71 0.85
N VAL A 53 1.03 6.03 0.14
CA VAL A 53 1.41 4.94 -0.78
C VAL A 53 2.27 5.45 -1.93
N LYS A 54 1.92 6.61 -2.52
CA LYS A 54 2.75 7.22 -3.59
C LYS A 54 4.14 7.62 -3.08
N ARG A 55 4.24 8.10 -1.84
CA ARG A 55 5.52 8.38 -1.18
C ARG A 55 6.33 7.09 -0.99
N ALA A 56 5.74 6.06 -0.38
CA ALA A 56 6.39 4.75 -0.19
C ALA A 56 6.93 4.20 -1.52
N TYR A 57 6.10 4.25 -2.56
CA TYR A 57 6.49 3.89 -3.92
C TYR A 57 7.69 4.68 -4.45
N THR A 58 7.69 6.00 -4.28
CA THR A 58 8.78 6.88 -4.71
C THR A 58 10.10 6.53 -4.02
N VAL A 59 10.05 6.24 -2.72
CA VAL A 59 11.24 5.81 -1.95
C VAL A 59 11.72 4.43 -2.43
N LEU A 60 10.82 3.45 -2.56
CA LEU A 60 11.14 2.09 -3.02
C LEU A 60 11.65 2.02 -4.46
N LYS A 61 11.26 2.96 -5.33
CA LYS A 61 11.83 3.06 -6.68
C LYS A 61 13.32 3.43 -6.66
N ARG A 62 13.77 4.17 -5.64
CA ARG A 62 15.16 4.63 -5.48
C ARG A 62 16.01 3.60 -4.74
N ASP A 63 15.39 2.81 -3.87
CA ASP A 63 16.07 1.83 -3.02
C ASP A 63 15.56 0.40 -3.26
N ASN A 64 16.47 -0.50 -3.68
CA ASN A 64 16.15 -1.91 -3.94
C ASN A 64 16.27 -2.80 -2.69
N GLY A 65 16.56 -2.25 -1.51
CA GLY A 65 16.85 -3.01 -0.29
C GLY A 65 15.67 -3.51 0.53
N ALA A 66 14.43 -3.12 0.19
CA ALA A 66 13.27 -3.47 1.02
C ALA A 66 12.91 -4.97 0.99
N ASP A 67 12.26 -5.42 2.06
CA ASP A 67 11.86 -6.82 2.21
C ASP A 67 10.55 -7.16 1.50
N PHE A 68 10.22 -8.45 1.47
CA PHE A 68 9.02 -8.96 0.81
C PHE A 68 7.74 -8.35 1.38
N GLU A 69 7.68 -8.15 2.71
CA GLU A 69 6.46 -7.68 3.37
C GLU A 69 6.19 -6.21 3.02
N THR A 70 7.23 -5.39 2.92
CA THR A 70 7.11 -4.00 2.47
C THR A 70 6.53 -3.91 1.05
N TYR A 71 7.02 -4.74 0.13
CA TYR A 71 6.45 -4.79 -1.22
C TYR A 71 5.03 -5.36 -1.25
N ARG A 72 4.72 -6.34 -0.39
CA ARG A 72 3.37 -6.88 -0.25
C ARG A 72 2.39 -5.81 0.25
N LEU A 73 2.76 -5.04 1.27
CA LEU A 73 1.92 -3.95 1.78
C LEU A 73 1.67 -2.88 0.71
N LEU A 74 2.70 -2.55 -0.08
CA LEU A 74 2.56 -1.63 -1.22
C LEU A 74 1.59 -2.20 -2.27
N TYR A 75 1.69 -3.50 -2.56
CA TYR A 75 0.82 -4.19 -3.50
C TYR A 75 -0.65 -4.17 -3.04
N ASP A 76 -0.91 -4.57 -1.79
CA ASP A 76 -2.25 -4.67 -1.22
C ASP A 76 -2.94 -3.30 -1.20
N ALA A 77 -2.24 -2.26 -0.74
CA ALA A 77 -2.76 -0.89 -0.72
C ALA A 77 -3.00 -0.34 -2.15
N GLY A 78 -2.10 -0.64 -3.09
CA GLY A 78 -2.26 -0.23 -4.48
C GLY A 78 -3.47 -0.89 -5.16
N ILE A 79 -3.71 -2.19 -4.93
CA ILE A 79 -4.89 -2.90 -5.44
C ILE A 79 -6.17 -2.28 -4.87
N GLU A 80 -6.20 -2.00 -3.56
CA GLU A 80 -7.36 -1.37 -2.94
C GLU A 80 -7.70 -0.02 -3.60
N PHE A 81 -6.69 0.78 -3.90
CA PHE A 81 -6.89 2.08 -4.57
C PHE A 81 -7.33 1.92 -6.02
N LEU A 82 -6.76 0.97 -6.76
CA LEU A 82 -7.22 0.65 -8.12
C LEU A 82 -8.68 0.17 -8.14
N MET A 83 -9.10 -0.58 -7.13
CA MET A 83 -10.50 -1.04 -7.04
C MET A 83 -11.45 0.10 -6.70
N LYS A 84 -11.05 1.03 -5.82
CA LYS A 84 -11.87 2.17 -5.40
C LYS A 84 -11.94 3.28 -6.45
N ASP A 85 -10.84 3.52 -7.16
CA ASP A 85 -10.76 4.50 -8.24
C ASP A 85 -9.99 3.92 -9.43
N PRO A 86 -10.63 3.11 -10.29
CA PRO A 86 -9.96 2.47 -11.43
C PRO A 86 -9.42 3.46 -12.47
N LYS A 87 -9.95 4.69 -12.53
CA LYS A 87 -9.55 5.70 -13.52
C LYS A 87 -8.31 6.47 -13.08
N ASN A 88 -8.17 6.75 -11.79
CA ASN A 88 -7.02 7.49 -11.25
C ASN A 88 -6.06 6.62 -10.42
N GLY A 89 -6.40 5.35 -10.21
CA GLY A 89 -5.57 4.39 -9.51
C GLY A 89 -4.30 4.10 -10.31
N ASP A 90 -3.17 4.13 -9.61
CA ASP A 90 -1.85 4.04 -10.24
C ASP A 90 -1.45 2.57 -10.42
N SER A 91 -1.75 2.02 -11.61
CA SER A 91 -1.40 0.64 -11.94
C SER A 91 0.11 0.39 -11.90
N GLU A 92 0.93 1.43 -12.07
CA GLU A 92 2.38 1.34 -12.03
C GLU A 92 2.87 0.93 -10.64
N VAL A 93 2.23 1.43 -9.57
CA VAL A 93 2.55 1.08 -8.18
C VAL A 93 2.37 -0.41 -7.95
N VAL A 94 1.24 -0.96 -8.38
CA VAL A 94 0.89 -2.36 -8.18
C VAL A 94 1.79 -3.29 -9.01
N GLU A 95 2.04 -2.92 -10.26
CA GLU A 95 2.92 -3.70 -11.14
C GLU A 95 4.37 -3.70 -10.63
N PHE A 96 4.86 -2.56 -10.16
CA PHE A 96 6.16 -2.45 -9.53
C PHE A 96 6.25 -3.33 -8.27
N ALA A 97 5.29 -3.21 -7.36
CA ALA A 97 5.28 -3.96 -6.11
C ALA A 97 5.26 -5.48 -6.39
N PHE A 98 4.40 -5.93 -7.30
CA PHE A 98 4.32 -7.32 -7.70
C PHE A 98 5.61 -7.84 -8.34
N LYS A 99 6.23 -7.03 -9.21
CA LYS A 99 7.54 -7.38 -9.80
C LYS A 99 8.58 -7.56 -8.70
N LYS A 100 8.65 -6.63 -7.75
CA LYS A 100 9.61 -6.68 -6.64
C LYS A 100 9.38 -7.85 -5.69
N MET A 101 8.14 -8.18 -5.34
CA MET A 101 7.83 -9.39 -4.55
C MET A 101 8.41 -10.68 -5.15
N LYS A 102 8.47 -10.79 -6.48
CA LYS A 102 9.07 -11.94 -7.17
C LYS A 102 10.60 -11.90 -7.22
N GLU A 103 11.19 -10.71 -7.23
CA GLU A 103 12.64 -10.49 -7.28
C GLU A 103 13.27 -10.61 -5.88
N THR A 104 12.54 -10.25 -4.82
CA THR A 104 13.01 -10.40 -3.44
C THR A 104 13.19 -11.87 -3.09
N LYS A 105 14.24 -12.22 -2.35
CA LYS A 105 14.45 -13.58 -1.84
C LYS A 105 13.26 -14.01 -0.96
N TYR A 106 12.36 -14.82 -1.52
CA TYR A 106 11.13 -15.24 -0.85
C TYR A 106 11.20 -16.68 -0.35
N LYS A 107 10.44 -16.98 0.72
CA LYS A 107 10.32 -18.33 1.28
C LYS A 107 9.19 -19.09 0.58
N ARG A 108 9.16 -20.43 0.67
CA ARG A 108 8.07 -21.26 0.14
C ARG A 108 6.68 -20.78 0.58
N LYS A 109 6.57 -20.28 1.82
CA LYS A 109 5.33 -19.69 2.38
C LYS A 109 4.82 -18.45 1.62
N HIS A 110 5.68 -17.73 0.90
CA HIS A 110 5.31 -16.54 0.12
C HIS A 110 4.83 -16.88 -1.30
N MET A 111 5.13 -18.08 -1.83
CA MET A 111 4.71 -18.45 -3.20
C MET A 111 3.18 -18.41 -3.34
N ARG A 112 2.46 -18.83 -2.30
CA ARG A 112 0.99 -18.75 -2.28
C ARG A 112 0.53 -17.30 -2.39
N ILE A 113 1.15 -16.38 -1.65
CA ILE A 113 0.83 -14.94 -1.70
C ILE A 113 1.12 -14.38 -3.09
N ILE A 114 2.27 -14.68 -3.68
CA ILE A 114 2.61 -14.23 -5.05
C ILE A 114 1.58 -14.74 -6.05
N PHE A 115 1.13 -15.99 -5.93
CA PHE A 115 0.11 -16.53 -6.82
C PHE A 115 -1.24 -15.84 -6.64
N GLU A 116 -1.69 -15.63 -5.40
CA GLU A 116 -2.94 -14.91 -5.09
C GLU A 116 -2.88 -13.47 -5.61
N SER A 117 -1.78 -12.74 -5.39
CA SER A 117 -1.54 -11.41 -5.95
C SER A 117 -1.58 -11.42 -7.48
N TRP A 118 -0.97 -12.42 -8.14
CA TRP A 118 -1.05 -12.51 -9.60
C TRP A 118 -2.49 -12.66 -10.11
N CYS A 119 -3.30 -13.48 -9.43
CA CYS A 119 -4.71 -13.67 -9.76
C CYS A 119 -5.51 -12.38 -9.58
N GLU A 120 -5.29 -11.63 -8.50
CA GLU A 120 -5.97 -10.34 -8.28
C GLU A 120 -5.60 -9.30 -9.35
N LEU A 121 -4.31 -9.19 -9.69
CA LEU A 121 -3.87 -8.30 -10.76
C LEU A 121 -4.51 -8.68 -12.12
N LYS A 122 -4.69 -9.97 -12.39
CA LYS A 122 -5.37 -10.45 -13.61
C LYS A 122 -6.85 -10.09 -13.61
N LYS A 123 -7.56 -10.29 -12.49
CA LYS A 123 -8.97 -9.89 -12.35
C LYS A 123 -9.13 -8.40 -12.63
N PHE A 124 -8.27 -7.57 -12.02
CA PHE A 124 -8.26 -6.13 -12.27
C PHE A 124 -8.03 -5.79 -13.75
N ARG A 125 -6.99 -6.34 -14.39
CA ARG A 125 -6.71 -6.10 -15.81
C ARG A 125 -7.88 -6.52 -16.71
N CYS A 126 -8.60 -7.58 -16.35
CA CYS A 126 -9.82 -8.00 -17.07
C CYS A 126 -10.98 -7.02 -16.86
N LEU A 127 -11.15 -6.48 -15.66
CA LEU A 127 -12.16 -5.46 -15.35
C LEU A 127 -11.87 -4.14 -16.05
N ALA A 128 -10.62 -3.66 -16.03
CA ALA A 128 -10.20 -2.42 -16.68
C ALA A 128 -10.47 -2.42 -18.19
N LYS A 129 -10.28 -3.57 -18.86
CA LYS A 129 -10.61 -3.73 -20.30
C LYS A 129 -12.11 -3.66 -20.62
N ARG A 130 -12.98 -3.79 -19.61
CA ARG A 130 -14.45 -3.75 -19.76
C ARG A 130 -15.04 -2.39 -19.38
N LEU A 131 -14.24 -1.47 -18.85
CA LEU A 131 -14.66 -0.09 -18.59
C LEU A 131 -14.52 0.70 -19.90
N PRO A 132 -15.56 1.46 -20.31
CA PRO A 132 -15.57 2.23 -21.55
C PRO A 132 -14.57 3.39 -21.55
#